data_AF-A0A957ZE65-F1
#
_entry.id   AF-A0A957ZE65-F1
#
_cell.length_a   1.000
_cell.length_b   1.000
_cell.length_c   1.000
_cell.angle_alpha   90.00
_cell.angle_beta   90.00
_cell.angle_gamma   90.00
#
_symmetry.space_group_name_H-M   'P 1'
#
loop_
_entity.id
_entity.type
_entity.pdbx_description
1 polymer ?
#
loop_
_entity_poly.entity_id
_entity_poly.type
_entity_poly.pdbx_seq_one_letter_code
_entity_poly.pdbx_strand_id
1 'polypeptide(L)' 'MNIKNTDFWTSASQARDALEEQLSNRDDIRFVDIGYAQDSHTAVEVSLRIHVCDDAAADHTDSFPNEVDGVPVVVSK' A
#
# COMPACT_ATOMS: atom_id res chain seq x y z
N MET A 1 15.96 -19.16 -11.24
CA MET A 1 16.20 -17.70 -11.04
C MET A 1 14.89 -17.02 -11.43
N ASN A 2 14.07 -16.67 -10.43
CA ASN A 2 12.70 -16.16 -10.64
C ASN A 2 12.75 -14.69 -11.06
N ILE A 3 12.89 -14.46 -12.37
CA ILE A 3 12.96 -13.12 -12.98
C ILE A 3 11.64 -12.34 -12.73
N LYS A 4 10.51 -13.04 -12.57
CA LYS A 4 9.20 -12.43 -12.27
C LYS A 4 9.12 -11.66 -10.95
N ASN A 5 10.00 -11.93 -9.98
CA ASN A 5 9.93 -11.22 -8.69
C ASN A 5 10.63 -9.86 -8.74
N THR A 6 11.69 -9.69 -9.53
CA THR A 6 12.53 -8.49 -9.45
C THR A 6 11.82 -7.26 -10.03
N ASP A 7 11.18 -7.40 -11.20
CA ASP A 7 10.38 -6.33 -11.79
C ASP A 7 9.20 -5.96 -10.87
N PHE A 8 8.59 -6.97 -10.25
CA PHE A 8 7.50 -6.75 -9.31
C PHE A 8 7.94 -5.95 -8.07
N TRP A 9 9.06 -6.33 -7.43
CA TRP A 9 9.60 -5.59 -6.28
C TRP A 9 10.01 -4.15 -6.65
N THR A 10 10.45 -3.95 -7.88
CA THR A 10 10.79 -2.62 -8.40
C THR A 10 9.53 -1.76 -8.54
N SER A 11 8.49 -2.26 -9.21
CA SER A 11 7.21 -1.56 -9.32
C SER A 11 6.56 -1.31 -7.96
N ALA A 12 6.54 -2.30 -7.06
CA ALA A 12 6.00 -2.13 -5.72
C ALA A 12 6.78 -1.08 -4.90
N SER A 13 8.11 -1.02 -5.05
CA SER A 13 8.91 0.02 -4.41
C SER A 13 8.63 1.41 -4.99
N GLN A 14 8.48 1.53 -6.31
CA GLN A 14 8.14 2.81 -6.96
C GLN A 14 6.74 3.27 -6.57
N ALA A 15 5.78 2.35 -6.53
CA ALA A 15 4.42 2.62 -6.11
C ALA A 15 4.37 3.03 -4.62
N ARG A 16 5.19 2.42 -3.76
CA ARG A 16 5.35 2.85 -2.36
C ARG A 16 5.86 4.29 -2.28
N ASP A 17 6.95 4.62 -2.97
CA ASP A 17 7.53 5.97 -2.96
C ASP A 17 6.51 7.02 -3.46
N ALA A 18 5.85 6.74 -4.59
CA ALA A 18 4.81 7.63 -5.14
C ALA A 18 3.61 7.80 -4.20
N LEU A 19 3.27 6.75 -3.45
CA LEU A 19 2.22 6.79 -2.45
C LEU A 19 2.69 7.59 -1.22
N GLU A 20 3.89 7.36 -0.71
CA GLU A 20 4.49 8.15 0.37
C GLU A 20 4.58 9.63 0.02
N GLU A 21 4.95 10.00 -1.21
CA GLU A 21 4.98 11.40 -1.66
C GLU A 21 3.59 12.05 -1.65
N GLN A 22 2.55 11.36 -2.13
CA GLN A 22 1.16 11.85 -2.09
C GLN A 22 0.67 12.02 -0.65
N LEU A 23 1.13 11.13 0.23
CA LEU A 23 0.75 11.02 1.62
C LEU A 23 1.66 11.82 2.55
N SER A 24 2.74 12.43 2.05
CA SER A 24 3.72 13.14 2.86
C SER A 24 3.16 14.38 3.57
N ASN A 25 2.01 14.90 3.09
CA ASN A 25 1.31 16.04 3.70
C ASN A 25 0.23 15.62 4.71
N ARG A 26 0.14 14.34 5.04
CA ARG A 26 -0.91 13.78 5.90
C ARG A 26 -0.32 13.34 7.24
N ASP A 27 -0.57 14.13 8.28
CA ASP A 27 -0.18 13.82 9.66
C ASP A 27 -0.86 12.56 10.21
N ASP A 28 -1.91 12.08 9.55
CA ASP A 28 -2.59 10.84 9.91
C ASP A 28 -1.83 9.56 9.57
N ILE A 29 -0.74 9.64 8.82
CA ILE A 29 -0.06 8.48 8.26
C ILE A 29 1.24 8.24 9.00
N ARG A 30 1.41 7.00 9.46
CA ARG A 30 2.61 6.59 10.18
C ARG A 30 3.71 6.14 9.23
N PHE A 31 3.38 5.25 8.31
CA PHE A 31 4.30 4.74 7.29
C PHE A 31 3.56 3.92 6.24
N VAL A 32 4.19 3.71 5.09
CA VAL A 32 3.71 2.80 4.03
C VAL A 32 4.67 1.61 3.94
N ASP A 33 4.12 0.41 3.93
CA ASP A 33 4.87 -0.85 3.81
C ASP A 33 4.43 -1.65 2.57
N ILE A 34 5.26 -2.59 2.11
CA ILE A 34 4.93 -3.50 1.01
C ILE A 34 4.71 -4.88 1.61
N GLY A 35 3.47 -5.34 1.63
CA GLY A 35 3.09 -6.62 2.22
C GLY A 35 2.23 -7.46 1.29
N TYR A 36 1.73 -8.57 1.78
CA TYR A 36 0.78 -9.40 1.03
C TYR A 36 -0.63 -9.14 1.53
N ALA A 37 -1.60 -8.77 0.69
CA ALA A 37 -2.99 -8.75 1.13
C ALA A 37 -3.43 -10.19 1.38
N GLN A 38 -3.81 -10.49 2.62
CA GLN A 38 -4.36 -11.78 2.97
C GLN A 38 -5.88 -11.68 2.83
N ASP A 39 -6.37 -11.55 1.59
CA ASP A 39 -7.80 -11.69 1.36
C ASP A 39 -8.17 -13.16 1.26
N SER A 40 -9.19 -13.54 2.01
CA SER A 40 -9.40 -14.92 2.46
C SER A 40 -9.85 -15.88 1.36
N HIS A 41 -9.98 -15.45 0.10
CA HIS A 41 -10.55 -16.29 -0.96
C HIS A 41 -9.74 -16.48 -2.25
N THR A 42 -8.75 -15.64 -2.59
CA THR A 42 -8.02 -15.90 -3.86
C THR A 42 -6.71 -15.12 -3.91
N ALA A 43 -5.60 -15.86 -4.06
CA ALA A 43 -4.24 -15.38 -4.33
C ALA A 43 -3.62 -14.43 -3.29
N VAL A 44 -2.44 -14.82 -2.80
CA VAL A 44 -1.59 -13.96 -1.97
C VAL A 44 -0.96 -12.92 -2.90
N GLU A 45 -1.71 -11.87 -3.23
CA GLU A 45 -1.24 -10.74 -4.04
C GLU A 45 -0.47 -9.75 -3.16
N VAL A 46 0.65 -9.26 -3.68
CA VAL A 46 1.42 -8.22 -3.00
C VAL A 46 0.67 -6.90 -3.14
N SER A 47 0.63 -6.14 -2.04
CA SER A 47 -0.16 -4.92 -1.90
C SER A 47 0.60 -3.91 -1.07
N LEU A 48 0.39 -2.63 -1.35
CA LEU A 48 0.88 -1.54 -0.51
C LEU A 48 0.00 -1.44 0.72
N ARG A 49 0.61 -1.42 1.90
CA ARG A 49 -0.06 -1.31 3.19
C ARG A 49 0.19 0.08 3.77
N ILE A 50 -0.85 0.89 3.83
CA ILE A 50 -0.77 2.19 4.50
C ILE A 50 -1.10 1.96 5.97
N HIS A 51 -0.16 2.30 6.86
CA HIS A 51 -0.39 2.32 8.28
C HIS A 51 -0.75 3.74 8.72
N VAL A 52 -1.98 3.90 9.21
CA VAL A 52 -2.51 5.18 9.72
C VAL A 52 -2.53 5.17 11.25
N CYS A 53 -2.50 6.35 11.86
CA CYS A 53 -2.77 6.49 13.28
C CYS A 53 -4.22 6.09 13.60
N ASP A 54 -4.44 5.47 14.76
CA ASP A 54 -5.73 4.93 15.21
C ASP A 54 -6.88 5.95 15.16
N ASP A 55 -6.56 7.24 15.34
CA ASP A 55 -7.50 8.37 15.30
C ASP A 55 -8.00 8.71 13.88
N ALA A 56 -7.27 8.33 12.83
CA ALA A 56 -7.55 8.73 11.45
C ALA A 56 -8.08 7.61 10.54
N ALA A 57 -8.04 6.36 11.00
CA ALA A 57 -8.43 5.19 10.21
C ALA A 57 -9.93 5.15 9.85
N ALA A 58 -10.79 5.78 10.65
CA ALA A 58 -12.24 5.68 10.49
C ALA A 58 -12.83 6.70 9.49
N ASP A 59 -12.17 7.84 9.27
CA ASP A 59 -12.73 8.94 8.48
C ASP A 59 -12.14 9.03 7.05
N HIS A 60 -11.02 8.33 6.81
CA HIS A 60 -10.19 8.59 5.64
C HIS A 60 -10.01 7.43 4.67
N THR A 61 -10.66 6.28 4.86
CA THR A 61 -10.54 5.12 3.95
C THR A 61 -10.94 5.46 2.50
N ASP A 62 -11.88 6.38 2.30
CA ASP A 62 -12.27 6.89 0.96
C ASP A 62 -11.26 7.89 0.36
N SER A 63 -10.32 8.40 1.17
CA SER A 63 -9.31 9.38 0.74
C SER A 63 -7.99 8.74 0.29
N PHE A 64 -7.87 7.41 0.37
CA PHE A 64 -6.69 6.68 -0.11
C PHE A 64 -6.95 6.07 -1.49
N PRO A 65 -5.97 6.08 -2.39
CA PRO A 65 -6.10 5.34 -3.65
C PRO A 65 -6.25 3.85 -3.35
N ASN A 66 -7.11 3.16 -4.10
CA ASN A 66 -7.28 1.70 -3.99
C ASN A 66 -6.18 0.93 -4.75
N GLU A 67 -5.47 1.59 -5.67
CA GLU A 67 -4.41 1.03 -6.51
C GLU A 67 -3.42 2.14 -6.90
N VAL A 68 -2.12 1.82 -6.92
CA VAL A 68 -1.04 2.68 -7.45
C VAL A 68 -0.15 1.85 -8.35
N ASP A 69 0.04 2.28 -9.60
CA ASP A 69 0.88 1.59 -10.60
C ASP A 69 0.47 0.10 -10.82
N GLY A 70 -0.82 -0.21 -10.73
CA GLY A 70 -1.31 -1.59 -10.82
C GLY A 70 -1.07 -2.43 -9.55
N VAL A 71 -0.57 -1.83 -8.47
CA VAL A 71 -0.39 -2.47 -7.16
C VAL A 71 -1.56 -2.09 -6.26
N PRO A 72 -2.33 -3.06 -5.73
CA PRO A 72 -3.44 -2.77 -4.83
C PRO A 72 -2.94 -2.14 -3.53
N VAL A 73 -3.73 -1.21 -2.98
CA VAL A 73 -3.43 -0.51 -1.74
C VAL A 73 -4.45 -0.92 -0.68
N VAL A 74 -3.98 -1.23 0.52
CA VAL A 74 -4.81 -1.56 1.68
C VAL A 74 -4.45 -0.65 2.84
N VAL A 75 -5.46 -0.17 3.56
CA VAL A 75 -5.27 0.68 4.73
C VAL A 75 -5.39 -0.20 5.99
N SER A 76 -4.41 -0.13 6.86
CA SER A 76 -4.33 -0.85 8.14
C SER A 76 -4.17 0.13 9.30
N LYS A 77 -4.81 -0.17 10.43
CA LYS A 77 -4.65 0.54 11.70
C LYS A 77 -3.54 -0.08 12.55
#